data_AF-A0A0D6LCV8-F1
#
_entry.id   AF-A0A0D6LCV8-F1
#
_cell.length_a   1.000
_cell.length_b   1.000
_cell.length_c   1.000
_cell.angle_alpha   90.00
_cell.angle_beta   90.00
_cell.angle_gamma   90.00
#
_symmetry.space_group_name_H-M   'P 1'
#
loop_
_entity.id
_entity.type
_entity.pdbx_description
1 polymer ?
#
loop_
_entity_poly.entity_id
_entity_poly.type
_entity_poly.pdbx_seq_one_letter_code
_entity_poly.pdbx_strand_id
1 'polypeptide(L)'
;MFYERFFNWEIAVGSYLVRNTEFSHEFLRKLAEWEFKKLPLWNSNDQGAFMLHLQATLIPYAAWEFDTCYDYWQKATNYQSYMAMVSCVRMALGAQKFWSGKVRIYRKAHGWSRDAWVTHCSWSEKDFMLHGWKDDLSHKDCPFDSSIDPQQCGANLKEWHWKKVKRLEIAAMKRILGEAEEYYRTEFPNKGRIIPYLDVPEISTCFPLCELGRRPKINR
;
A
#
# COMPACT_ATOMS: atom_id res chain seq x y z
N MET A 1 -1.90 -10.65 -5.37
CA MET A 1 -1.79 -9.44 -6.21
C MET A 1 -2.07 -8.26 -5.32
N PHE A 2 -1.28 -7.20 -5.43
CA PHE A 2 -1.41 -5.95 -4.68
C PHE A 2 -1.35 -4.77 -5.64
N TYR A 3 -1.50 -3.55 -5.14
CA TYR A 3 -1.35 -2.32 -5.94
C TYR A 3 -0.68 -1.23 -5.11
N GLU A 4 0.00 -0.30 -5.78
CA GLU A 4 0.50 0.90 -5.14
C GLU A 4 -0.66 1.78 -4.70
N ARG A 5 -0.65 2.16 -3.43
CA ARG A 5 -1.60 3.10 -2.87
C ARG A 5 -1.38 4.47 -3.50
N PHE A 6 -2.46 5.25 -3.69
CA PHE A 6 -2.34 6.46 -4.50
C PHE A 6 -1.79 7.63 -3.69
N PHE A 7 -2.43 7.97 -2.56
CA PHE A 7 -2.10 9.17 -1.79
C PHE A 7 -0.81 9.08 -0.96
N ASN A 8 -0.29 7.87 -0.78
CA ASN A 8 1.01 7.65 -0.18
C ASN A 8 1.79 6.62 -1.01
N TRP A 9 2.99 6.26 -0.58
CA TRP A 9 3.91 5.43 -1.37
C TRP A 9 3.90 3.97 -0.89
N GLU A 10 2.88 3.58 -0.13
CA GLU A 10 2.67 2.21 0.31
C GLU A 10 2.24 1.29 -0.85
N ILE A 11 2.41 -0.01 -0.65
CA ILE A 11 1.71 -1.04 -1.42
C ILE A 11 0.51 -1.45 -0.57
N ALA A 12 -0.70 -1.30 -1.10
CA ALA A 12 -1.93 -1.45 -0.35
C ALA A 12 -2.18 -2.92 0.06
N VAL A 13 -2.58 -3.11 1.32
CA VAL A 13 -3.05 -4.40 1.88
C VAL A 13 -4.54 -4.35 2.31
N GLY A 14 -5.19 -3.19 2.25
CA GLY A 14 -6.61 -3.06 2.57
C GLY A 14 -7.55 -3.78 1.58
N SER A 15 -7.05 -4.11 0.39
CA SER A 15 -7.74 -4.94 -0.59
C SER A 15 -6.69 -5.64 -1.46
N TYR A 16 -6.83 -6.95 -1.68
CA TYR A 16 -5.90 -7.77 -2.45
C TYR A 16 -6.57 -9.01 -3.02
N LEU A 17 -6.05 -9.50 -4.16
CA LEU A 17 -6.50 -10.75 -4.75
C LEU A 17 -5.48 -11.84 -4.45
N VAL A 18 -5.96 -12.97 -3.94
CA VAL A 18 -5.11 -14.12 -3.58
C VAL A 18 -5.52 -15.32 -4.41
N ARG A 19 -4.53 -15.98 -5.00
CA ARG A 19 -4.74 -17.28 -5.64
C ARG A 19 -4.54 -18.37 -4.60
N ASN A 20 -5.50 -19.28 -4.46
CA ASN A 20 -5.36 -20.45 -3.59
C ASN A 20 -4.15 -21.30 -4.03
N THR A 21 -3.06 -21.18 -3.28
CA THR A 21 -1.74 -21.78 -3.53
C THR A 21 -1.02 -21.91 -2.20
N GLU A 22 -0.10 -22.86 -2.08
CA GLU A 22 0.73 -23.03 -0.89
C GLU A 22 1.50 -21.75 -0.53
N PHE A 23 2.11 -21.09 -1.53
CA PHE A 23 2.77 -19.79 -1.36
C PHE A 23 1.84 -18.77 -0.72
N SER A 24 0.59 -18.68 -1.18
CA SER A 24 -0.34 -17.68 -0.67
C SER A 24 -0.82 -17.98 0.75
N HIS A 25 -1.06 -19.25 1.07
CA HIS A 25 -1.40 -19.66 2.43
C HIS A 25 -0.27 -19.33 3.40
N GLU A 26 0.96 -19.65 3.00
CA GLU A 26 2.12 -19.35 3.83
C GLU A 26 2.38 -17.84 3.95
N PHE A 27 2.25 -17.09 2.85
CA PHE A 27 2.37 -15.64 2.84
C PHE A 27 1.40 -14.99 3.85
N LEU A 28 0.13 -15.37 3.82
CA LEU A 28 -0.90 -14.80 4.71
C LEU A 28 -0.72 -15.26 6.16
N ARG A 29 -0.38 -16.53 6.39
CA ARG A 29 -0.11 -17.05 7.74
C ARG A 29 1.05 -16.30 8.39
N LYS A 30 2.17 -16.13 7.66
CA LYS A 30 3.33 -15.37 8.14
C LYS A 30 3.04 -13.88 8.29
N LEU A 31 2.14 -13.30 7.47
CA LEU A 31 1.67 -11.94 7.66
C LEU A 31 0.90 -11.80 8.99
N ALA A 32 0.01 -12.75 9.31
CA ALA A 32 -0.75 -12.74 10.55
C ALA A 32 0.13 -12.85 11.80
N GLU A 33 1.27 -13.56 11.72
CA GLU A 33 2.24 -13.64 12.82
C GLU A 33 2.80 -12.27 13.26
N TRP A 34 2.71 -11.23 12.42
CA TRP A 34 3.14 -9.88 12.80
C TRP A 34 2.23 -9.21 13.84
N GLU A 35 0.99 -9.65 13.99
CA GLU A 35 0.07 -9.15 15.01
C GLU A 35 0.62 -9.36 16.44
N PHE A 36 1.43 -10.39 16.64
CA PHE A 36 2.01 -10.74 17.94
C PHE A 36 3.36 -10.07 18.21
N LYS A 37 3.85 -9.22 17.29
CA LYS A 37 5.12 -8.50 17.49
C LYS A 37 4.89 -7.18 18.22
N LYS A 38 5.91 -6.73 18.96
CA LYS A 38 5.89 -5.40 19.57
C LYS A 38 5.80 -4.32 18.48
N LEU A 39 4.71 -3.57 18.51
CA LEU A 39 4.46 -2.49 17.57
C LEU A 39 5.15 -1.19 18.01
N PRO A 40 5.69 -0.39 17.07
CA PRO A 40 6.13 0.97 17.36
C PRO A 40 4.95 1.89 17.69
N LEU A 41 5.26 3.07 18.24
CA LEU A 41 4.28 4.09 18.58
C LEU A 41 3.43 4.49 17.36
N TRP A 42 4.06 4.58 16.18
CA TRP A 42 3.34 4.69 14.91
C TRP A 42 3.67 3.52 13.99
N ASN A 43 2.69 2.63 13.79
CA ASN A 43 2.89 1.38 13.07
C ASN A 43 2.10 1.28 11.75
N SER A 44 1.04 2.08 11.55
CA SER A 44 0.09 1.93 10.44
C SER A 44 -0.65 0.57 10.43
N ASN A 45 -0.85 -0.03 11.62
CA ASN A 45 -1.48 -1.33 11.84
C ASN A 45 -0.86 -2.44 10.96
N ASP A 46 -1.71 -3.23 10.29
CA ASP A 46 -1.34 -4.29 9.36
C ASP A 46 -0.57 -3.77 8.14
N GLN A 47 -0.83 -2.54 7.71
CA GLN A 47 -0.21 -1.94 6.52
C GLN A 47 1.31 -1.75 6.67
N GLY A 48 1.79 -1.37 7.85
CA GLY A 48 3.24 -1.26 8.12
C GLY A 48 3.94 -2.60 8.19
N ALA A 49 3.35 -3.56 8.91
CA ALA A 49 3.85 -4.93 8.98
C ALA A 49 3.89 -5.59 7.58
N PHE A 50 2.86 -5.34 6.77
CA PHE A 50 2.77 -5.86 5.41
C PHE A 50 3.93 -5.40 4.52
N MET A 51 4.33 -4.13 4.57
CA MET A 51 5.43 -3.62 3.75
C MET A 51 6.75 -4.39 4.03
N LEU A 52 7.07 -4.60 5.31
CA LEU A 52 8.25 -5.34 5.74
C LEU A 52 8.13 -6.83 5.40
N HIS A 53 6.95 -7.43 5.63
CA HIS A 53 6.68 -8.83 5.28
C HIS A 53 6.82 -9.09 3.78
N LEU A 54 6.36 -8.15 2.96
CA LEU A 54 6.48 -8.20 1.51
C LEU A 54 7.95 -8.17 1.08
N GLN A 55 8.76 -7.26 1.63
CA GLN A 55 10.20 -7.23 1.39
C GLN A 55 10.87 -8.56 1.75
N ALA A 56 10.67 -9.03 2.99
CA ALA A 56 11.28 -10.27 3.48
C ALA A 56 10.90 -11.49 2.62
N THR A 57 9.67 -11.51 2.09
CA THR A 57 9.20 -12.62 1.25
C THR A 57 9.78 -12.57 -0.17
N LEU A 58 9.90 -11.39 -0.75
CA LEU A 58 10.25 -11.22 -2.17
C LEU A 58 11.76 -11.18 -2.40
N ILE A 59 12.50 -10.56 -1.49
CA ILE A 59 13.95 -10.40 -1.56
C ILE A 59 14.60 -10.83 -0.24
N PRO A 60 14.45 -12.10 0.16
CA PRO A 60 14.93 -12.56 1.46
C PRO A 60 16.43 -12.31 1.62
N TYR A 61 17.23 -12.35 0.55
CA TYR A 61 18.68 -12.11 0.58
C TYR A 61 19.09 -10.69 1.00
N ALA A 62 18.21 -9.69 0.88
CA ALA A 62 18.47 -8.30 1.25
C ALA A 62 18.31 -8.08 2.77
N ALA A 63 19.12 -8.79 3.56
CA ALA A 63 18.98 -8.89 5.01
C ALA A 63 19.26 -7.56 5.71
N TRP A 64 20.32 -6.87 5.27
CA TRP A 64 20.71 -5.59 5.80
C TRP A 64 19.66 -4.50 5.50
N GLU A 65 19.12 -4.48 4.27
CA GLU A 65 18.05 -3.55 3.92
C GLU A 65 16.81 -3.83 4.76
N PHE A 66 16.47 -5.11 4.99
CA PHE A 66 15.33 -5.44 5.84
C PHE A 66 15.52 -4.92 7.26
N ASP A 67 16.70 -5.15 7.86
CA ASP A 67 16.99 -4.70 9.23
C ASP A 67 16.96 -3.17 9.34
N THR A 68 17.51 -2.48 8.34
CA THR A 68 17.46 -1.02 8.22
C THR A 68 16.02 -0.51 8.13
N CYS A 69 15.20 -1.09 7.25
CA CYS A 69 13.79 -0.71 7.11
C CYS A 69 12.97 -1.01 8.37
N TYR A 70 13.25 -2.14 9.02
CA TYR A 70 12.64 -2.53 10.28
C TYR A 70 13.01 -1.57 11.41
N ASP A 71 14.25 -1.09 11.46
CA ASP A 71 14.69 -0.10 12.45
C ASP A 71 14.02 1.25 12.25
N TYR A 72 13.83 1.72 11.00
CA TYR A 72 13.03 2.91 10.74
C TYR A 72 11.58 2.73 11.22
N TRP A 73 11.01 1.55 11.04
CA TRP A 73 9.66 1.25 11.54
C TRP A 73 9.59 1.27 13.07
N GLN A 74 10.49 0.56 13.74
CA GLN A 74 10.51 0.46 15.21
C GLN A 74 10.70 1.82 15.89
N LYS A 75 11.41 2.75 15.23
CA LYS A 75 11.63 4.12 15.71
C LYS A 75 10.54 5.10 15.28
N ALA A 76 9.56 4.68 14.48
CA ALA A 76 8.52 5.57 13.98
C ALA A 76 7.57 6.01 15.11
N THR A 77 7.41 7.32 15.24
CA THR A 77 6.56 7.97 16.26
C THR A 77 5.40 8.76 15.65
N ASN A 78 5.40 8.93 14.33
CA ASN A 78 4.39 9.68 13.58
C ASN A 78 4.46 9.29 12.10
N TYR A 79 3.47 9.75 11.32
CA TYR A 79 3.42 9.56 9.88
C TYR A 79 4.72 9.93 9.14
N GLN A 80 5.36 11.05 9.51
CA GLN A 80 6.57 11.50 8.82
C GLN A 80 7.75 10.54 8.98
N SER A 81 7.97 10.05 10.20
CA SER A 81 9.01 9.06 10.50
C SER A 81 8.67 7.67 9.93
N TYR A 82 7.39 7.30 9.92
CA TYR A 82 6.91 6.07 9.28
C TYR A 82 7.20 6.02 7.77
N MET A 83 7.08 7.16 7.08
CA MET A 83 7.38 7.24 5.66
C MET A 83 8.84 6.88 5.32
N ALA A 84 9.77 6.95 6.29
CA ALA A 84 11.14 6.45 6.11
C ALA A 84 11.16 4.93 5.88
N MET A 85 10.39 4.15 6.66
CA MET A 85 10.25 2.70 6.42
C MET A 85 9.65 2.43 5.04
N VAL A 86 8.60 3.16 4.66
CA VAL A 86 7.94 3.00 3.35
C VAL A 86 8.95 3.24 2.21
N SER A 87 9.69 4.35 2.27
CA SER A 87 10.75 4.65 1.30
C SER A 87 11.81 3.56 1.26
N CYS A 88 12.29 3.12 2.43
CA CYS A 88 13.30 2.05 2.55
C CYS A 88 12.86 0.77 1.83
N VAL A 89 11.65 0.27 2.13
CA VAL A 89 11.08 -0.93 1.50
C VAL A 89 10.94 -0.74 -0.01
N ARG A 90 10.47 0.44 -0.45
CA ARG A 90 10.28 0.73 -1.88
C ARG A 90 11.61 0.78 -2.63
N MET A 91 12.67 1.31 -2.03
CA MET A 91 14.02 1.30 -2.60
C MET A 91 14.59 -0.12 -2.68
N ALA A 92 14.44 -0.91 -1.62
CA ALA A 92 14.92 -2.30 -1.60
C ALA A 92 14.23 -3.17 -2.68
N LEU A 93 12.91 -3.03 -2.85
CA LEU A 93 12.15 -3.72 -3.90
C LEU A 93 12.40 -3.14 -5.31
N GLY A 94 12.83 -1.89 -5.39
CA GLY A 94 13.10 -1.16 -6.62
C GLY A 94 11.88 -1.02 -7.54
N ALA A 95 12.15 -1.02 -8.84
CA ALA A 95 11.14 -0.94 -9.90
C ALA A 95 10.41 -2.27 -10.15
N GLN A 96 10.82 -3.37 -9.50
CA GLN A 96 10.24 -4.68 -9.72
C GLN A 96 8.77 -4.68 -9.29
N LYS A 97 7.91 -5.20 -10.17
CA LYS A 97 6.45 -5.29 -9.95
C LYS A 97 5.90 -6.70 -10.11
N PHE A 98 6.72 -7.63 -10.58
CA PHE A 98 6.28 -8.98 -10.90
C PHE A 98 7.31 -10.00 -10.43
N TRP A 99 6.95 -10.80 -9.44
CA TRP A 99 7.70 -11.96 -9.00
C TRP A 99 6.90 -13.18 -9.43
N SER A 100 7.41 -13.88 -10.46
CA SER A 100 6.72 -15.02 -11.05
C SER A 100 6.33 -16.06 -9.98
N GLY A 101 5.09 -16.52 -10.05
CA GLY A 101 4.53 -17.49 -9.09
C GLY A 101 4.28 -16.96 -7.67
N LYS A 102 4.64 -15.69 -7.38
CA LYS A 102 4.54 -15.10 -6.03
C LYS A 102 3.60 -13.90 -6.00
N VAL A 103 4.11 -12.73 -6.39
CA VAL A 103 3.42 -11.46 -6.21
C VAL A 103 3.46 -10.64 -7.48
N ARG A 104 2.32 -10.01 -7.80
CA ARG A 104 2.21 -8.93 -8.78
C ARG A 104 1.72 -7.67 -8.09
N ILE A 105 2.37 -6.54 -8.34
CA ILE A 105 2.04 -5.22 -7.80
C ILE A 105 1.66 -4.31 -8.96
N TYR A 106 0.45 -3.78 -8.95
CA TYR A 106 -0.02 -2.82 -9.94
C TYR A 106 0.41 -1.40 -9.58
N ARG A 107 0.53 -0.54 -10.60
CA ARG A 107 0.81 0.88 -10.41
C ARG A 107 -0.36 1.60 -9.74
N LYS A 108 -0.11 2.80 -9.23
CA LYS A 108 -1.15 3.72 -8.74
C LYS A 108 -2.29 3.81 -9.76
N ALA A 109 -3.53 3.69 -9.29
CA ALA A 109 -4.74 3.70 -10.13
C ALA A 109 -4.84 2.60 -11.22
N HIS A 110 -3.97 1.58 -11.22
CA HIS A 110 -4.03 0.45 -12.15
C HIS A 110 -4.39 -0.88 -11.45
N GLY A 111 -4.62 -0.86 -10.14
CA GLY A 111 -5.23 -1.97 -9.41
C GLY A 111 -6.76 -1.98 -9.59
N TRP A 112 -7.44 -2.82 -8.83
CA TRP A 112 -8.91 -2.85 -8.80
C TRP A 112 -9.50 -1.78 -7.87
N SER A 113 -8.70 -1.17 -7.00
CA SER A 113 -9.15 -0.13 -6.08
C SER A 113 -8.21 1.07 -6.05
N ARG A 114 -8.76 2.29 -5.88
CA ARG A 114 -8.00 3.50 -5.55
C ARG A 114 -8.71 4.29 -4.45
N ASP A 115 -7.97 5.08 -3.68
CA ASP A 115 -8.53 5.93 -2.63
C ASP A 115 -9.43 7.01 -3.26
N ALA A 116 -10.68 7.11 -2.80
CA ALA A 116 -11.68 7.92 -3.49
C ALA A 116 -11.48 9.43 -3.33
N TRP A 117 -10.97 9.87 -2.18
CA TRP A 117 -10.74 11.28 -1.88
C TRP A 117 -9.69 11.93 -2.80
N VAL A 118 -8.78 11.13 -3.37
CA VAL A 118 -7.79 11.57 -4.35
C VAL A 118 -8.44 12.29 -5.54
N THR A 119 -9.68 11.90 -5.87
CA THR A 119 -10.43 12.51 -6.98
C THR A 119 -11.71 13.18 -6.51
N HIS A 120 -11.72 13.65 -5.26
CA HIS A 120 -12.88 14.28 -4.62
C HIS A 120 -14.14 13.40 -4.70
N CYS A 121 -13.94 12.09 -4.50
CA CYS A 121 -14.98 11.07 -4.65
C CYS A 121 -15.60 10.96 -6.05
N SER A 122 -14.99 11.57 -7.06
CA SER A 122 -15.39 11.40 -8.47
C SER A 122 -14.88 10.08 -9.04
N TRP A 123 -15.57 9.55 -10.04
CA TRP A 123 -15.30 8.26 -10.64
C TRP A 123 -15.55 8.27 -12.15
N SER A 124 -15.00 7.28 -12.85
CA SER A 124 -15.20 7.05 -14.29
C SER A 124 -15.46 5.58 -14.58
N GLU A 125 -15.84 5.26 -15.81
CA GLU A 125 -16.11 3.87 -16.24
C GLU A 125 -14.90 2.92 -16.16
N LYS A 126 -13.69 3.45 -15.94
CA LYS A 126 -12.49 2.64 -15.74
C LYS A 126 -12.23 2.30 -14.26
N ASP A 127 -12.97 2.92 -13.35
CA ASP A 127 -12.90 2.59 -11.94
C ASP A 127 -13.68 1.30 -11.65
N PHE A 128 -13.09 0.41 -10.86
CA PHE A 128 -13.73 -0.82 -10.44
C PHE A 128 -14.17 -0.75 -8.97
N MET A 129 -13.27 -0.42 -8.05
CA MET A 129 -13.56 -0.17 -6.64
C MET A 129 -12.95 1.14 -6.17
N LEU A 130 -13.59 1.76 -5.18
CA LEU A 130 -13.09 2.98 -4.55
C LEU A 130 -12.96 2.76 -3.05
N HIS A 131 -11.72 2.89 -2.57
CA HIS A 131 -11.37 2.71 -1.17
C HIS A 131 -11.72 3.96 -0.36
N GLY A 132 -12.10 3.75 0.91
CA GLY A 132 -12.47 4.83 1.84
C GLY A 132 -13.95 5.14 1.92
N TRP A 133 -14.81 4.39 1.22
CA TRP A 133 -16.28 4.51 1.28
C TRP A 133 -16.90 3.55 2.30
N LYS A 134 -16.37 3.54 3.53
CA LYS A 134 -16.82 2.57 4.55
C LYS A 134 -18.11 2.99 5.26
N ASP A 135 -18.48 4.27 5.22
CA ASP A 135 -19.71 4.81 5.79
C ASP A 135 -20.44 5.67 4.74
N ASP A 136 -21.48 5.09 4.13
CA ASP A 136 -22.12 5.53 2.87
C ASP A 136 -22.71 6.95 2.90
N LEU A 137 -22.89 7.56 4.08
CA LEU A 137 -23.60 8.84 4.22
C LEU A 137 -22.86 9.92 5.02
N SER A 138 -21.74 9.59 5.68
CA SER A 138 -20.97 10.59 6.44
C SER A 138 -20.23 11.56 5.50
N HIS A 139 -19.93 11.12 4.28
CA HIS A 139 -19.26 11.93 3.27
C HIS A 139 -20.28 12.43 2.25
N LYS A 140 -20.97 13.53 2.59
CA LYS A 140 -21.97 14.19 1.72
C LYS A 140 -21.45 14.49 0.30
N ASP A 141 -20.14 14.54 0.10
CA ASP A 141 -19.51 14.77 -1.20
C ASP A 141 -19.21 13.49 -2.00
N CYS A 142 -19.47 12.29 -1.47
CA CYS A 142 -19.25 11.05 -2.20
C CYS A 142 -20.45 10.67 -3.08
N PRO A 143 -20.28 9.78 -4.08
CA PRO A 143 -21.08 9.81 -5.28
C PRO A 143 -22.47 9.23 -5.11
N PHE A 144 -22.75 8.47 -4.06
CA PHE A 144 -24.08 7.94 -3.82
C PHE A 144 -24.93 8.91 -3.00
N ASP A 145 -26.21 9.00 -3.36
CA ASP A 145 -27.20 9.79 -2.62
C ASP A 145 -27.83 8.97 -1.47
N SER A 146 -27.78 7.65 -1.57
CA SER A 146 -28.29 6.70 -0.59
C SER A 146 -27.39 5.48 -0.51
N SER A 147 -27.55 4.69 0.55
CA SER A 147 -26.89 3.39 0.60
C SER A 147 -27.25 2.53 -0.60
N ILE A 148 -26.27 1.77 -1.09
CA ILE A 148 -26.49 0.81 -2.17
C ILE A 148 -27.30 -0.37 -1.61
N ASP A 149 -28.46 -0.67 -2.20
CA ASP A 149 -29.20 -1.91 -1.92
C ASP A 149 -28.63 -3.06 -2.77
N PRO A 150 -27.95 -4.06 -2.16
CA PRO A 150 -27.36 -5.16 -2.91
C PRO A 150 -28.40 -5.99 -3.67
N GLN A 151 -29.67 -6.00 -3.26
CA GLN A 151 -30.74 -6.73 -3.95
C GLN A 151 -31.14 -6.06 -5.27
N GLN A 152 -30.88 -4.76 -5.40
CA GLN A 152 -31.18 -3.97 -6.59
C GLN A 152 -29.99 -3.91 -7.55
N CYS A 153 -28.81 -4.42 -7.17
CA CYS A 153 -27.64 -4.46 -8.06
C CYS A 153 -27.94 -5.26 -9.35
N GLY A 154 -28.08 -4.56 -10.46
CA GLY A 154 -28.35 -5.12 -11.79
C GLY A 154 -27.36 -4.69 -12.86
N ALA A 155 -27.53 -5.20 -14.08
CA ALA A 155 -26.70 -4.83 -15.22
C ALA A 155 -26.91 -3.36 -15.64
N ASN A 156 -25.86 -2.75 -16.19
CA ASN A 156 -25.87 -1.40 -16.80
C ASN A 156 -26.15 -0.24 -15.82
N LEU A 157 -25.83 -0.40 -14.53
CA LEU A 157 -25.93 0.67 -13.52
C LEU A 157 -27.35 1.26 -13.35
N LYS A 158 -28.41 0.59 -13.82
CA LYS A 158 -29.77 1.16 -13.84
C LYS A 158 -30.30 1.51 -12.45
N GLU A 159 -29.96 0.69 -11.47
CA GLU A 159 -30.40 0.82 -10.07
C GLU A 159 -29.33 1.46 -9.18
N TRP A 160 -28.22 1.94 -9.77
CA TRP A 160 -27.22 2.65 -9.00
C TRP A 160 -27.65 4.14 -8.94
N HIS A 161 -27.88 4.66 -7.73
CA HIS A 161 -28.31 6.04 -7.54
C HIS A 161 -27.12 6.93 -7.16
N TRP A 162 -26.48 7.53 -8.16
CA TRP A 162 -25.34 8.42 -7.95
C TRP A 162 -25.57 9.85 -8.42
N LYS A 163 -24.88 10.78 -7.76
CA LYS A 163 -24.72 12.18 -8.15
C LYS A 163 -24.05 12.25 -9.50
N LYS A 164 -24.80 12.65 -10.53
CA LYS A 164 -24.30 12.77 -11.91
C LYS A 164 -23.00 13.58 -12.01
N VAL A 165 -22.85 14.62 -11.19
CA VAL A 165 -21.65 15.47 -11.15
C VAL A 165 -20.38 14.76 -10.69
N LYS A 166 -20.49 13.58 -10.06
CA LYS A 166 -19.36 12.77 -9.60
C LYS A 166 -18.91 11.74 -10.63
N ARG A 167 -19.69 11.49 -11.69
CA ARG A 167 -19.24 10.69 -12.84
C ARG A 167 -18.54 11.60 -13.82
N LEU A 168 -17.26 11.35 -14.07
CA LEU A 168 -16.41 12.15 -14.93
C LEU A 168 -15.89 11.32 -16.11
N GLU A 169 -15.66 12.03 -17.22
CA GLU A 169 -14.93 11.49 -18.35
C GLU A 169 -13.48 11.18 -17.99
N ILE A 170 -12.89 10.20 -18.69
CA ILE A 170 -11.51 9.74 -18.44
C ILE A 170 -10.51 10.92 -18.53
N ALA A 171 -10.72 11.87 -19.43
CA ALA A 171 -9.85 13.05 -19.56
C ALA A 171 -9.87 13.94 -18.31
N ALA A 172 -11.04 14.18 -17.72
CA ALA A 172 -11.18 14.94 -16.48
C ALA A 172 -10.57 14.17 -15.30
N MET A 173 -10.76 12.84 -15.24
CA MET A 173 -10.12 12.00 -14.24
C MET A 173 -8.60 12.05 -14.31
N LYS A 174 -8.02 11.97 -15.52
CA LYS A 174 -6.56 12.09 -15.71
C LYS A 174 -6.01 13.41 -15.18
N ARG A 175 -6.72 14.52 -15.42
CA ARG A 175 -6.33 15.83 -14.90
C ARG A 175 -6.28 15.84 -13.37
N ILE A 176 -7.36 15.39 -12.72
CA ILE A 176 -7.44 15.37 -11.26
C ILE A 176 -6.38 14.43 -10.66
N LEU A 177 -6.16 13.26 -11.27
CA LEU A 177 -5.11 12.35 -10.83
C LEU A 177 -3.71 12.98 -10.98
N GLY A 178 -3.44 13.72 -12.05
CA GLY A 178 -2.18 14.44 -12.24
C GLY A 178 -1.97 15.56 -11.20
N GLU A 179 -3.03 16.32 -10.88
CA GLU A 179 -3.02 17.31 -9.80
C GLU A 179 -2.75 16.65 -8.44
N ALA A 180 -3.37 15.50 -8.18
CA ALA A 180 -3.15 14.74 -6.95
C ALA A 180 -1.73 14.15 -6.88
N GLU A 181 -1.17 13.65 -7.98
CA GLU A 181 0.22 13.20 -8.04
C GLU A 181 1.18 14.32 -7.67
N GLU A 182 0.97 15.52 -8.22
CA GLU A 182 1.80 16.69 -7.90
C GLU A 182 1.65 17.11 -6.44
N TYR A 183 0.42 17.18 -5.93
CA TYR A 183 0.16 17.50 -4.53
C TYR A 183 0.86 16.51 -3.59
N TYR A 184 0.66 15.20 -3.77
CA TYR A 184 1.30 14.23 -2.89
C TYR A 184 2.82 14.28 -3.04
N ARG A 185 3.36 14.48 -4.25
CA ARG A 185 4.80 14.64 -4.46
C ARG A 185 5.39 15.77 -3.59
N THR A 186 4.71 16.92 -3.48
CA THR A 186 5.19 18.04 -2.67
C THR A 186 4.99 17.82 -1.17
N GLU A 187 3.89 17.18 -0.78
CA GLU A 187 3.56 16.88 0.62
C GLU A 187 4.37 15.71 1.21
N PHE A 188 5.20 15.03 0.40
CA PHE A 188 6.02 13.92 0.90
C PHE A 188 6.90 14.38 2.09
N PRO A 189 6.79 13.74 3.27
CA PRO A 189 7.51 14.19 4.47
C PRO A 189 9.02 14.18 4.32
N ASN A 190 9.70 15.28 4.73
CA ASN A 190 11.16 15.37 4.67
C ASN A 190 11.87 14.22 5.41
N LYS A 191 11.34 13.78 6.57
CA LYS A 191 11.90 12.65 7.34
C LYS A 191 11.85 11.31 6.60
N GLY A 192 10.96 11.15 5.61
CA GLY A 192 10.89 9.94 4.80
C GLY A 192 11.78 9.96 3.57
N ARG A 193 12.45 11.09 3.26
CA ARG A 193 13.30 11.27 2.07
C ARG A 193 14.70 10.75 2.35
N ILE A 194 14.78 9.47 2.64
CA ILE A 194 16.03 8.80 3.02
C ILE A 194 16.65 8.09 1.81
N ILE A 195 17.97 7.88 1.87
CA ILE A 195 18.71 6.95 1.01
C ILE A 195 19.49 6.04 1.98
N PRO A 196 19.06 4.79 2.21
CA PRO A 196 19.51 3.99 3.36
C PRO A 196 21.04 3.85 3.48
N TYR A 197 21.73 3.56 2.38
CA TYR A 197 23.19 3.40 2.37
C TYR A 197 23.98 4.72 2.51
N LEU A 198 23.31 5.88 2.46
CA LEU A 198 23.89 7.18 2.82
C LEU A 198 23.48 7.63 4.23
N ASP A 199 22.40 7.10 4.78
CA ASP A 199 21.81 7.49 6.07
C ASP A 199 22.34 6.64 7.23
N VAL A 200 22.64 5.36 6.99
CA VAL A 200 23.11 4.43 8.04
C VAL A 200 24.33 3.60 7.60
N PRO A 201 25.27 3.27 8.52
CA PRO A 201 26.39 2.38 8.21
C PRO A 201 25.93 0.97 7.83
N GLU A 202 26.53 0.43 6.77
CA GLU A 202 26.14 -0.89 6.27
C GLU A 202 26.72 -2.05 7.09
N ILE A 203 28.02 -2.00 7.36
CA ILE A 203 28.77 -3.19 7.80
C ILE A 203 29.03 -3.20 9.32
N SER A 204 29.13 -2.02 9.94
CA SER A 204 29.68 -1.89 11.30
C SER A 204 28.83 -2.56 12.39
N THR A 205 27.54 -2.77 12.15
CA THR A 205 26.61 -3.34 13.13
C THR A 205 26.45 -4.85 13.00
N CYS A 206 26.93 -5.45 11.91
CA CYS A 206 26.61 -6.85 11.58
C CYS A 206 27.80 -7.68 11.07
N PHE A 207 28.98 -7.11 10.82
CA PHE A 207 30.13 -7.86 10.33
C PHE A 207 30.53 -9.03 11.26
N PRO A 208 30.81 -10.25 10.74
CA PRO A 208 30.79 -10.67 9.32
C PRO A 208 29.46 -11.31 8.88
N LEU A 209 28.39 -11.17 9.66
CA LEU A 209 27.13 -11.89 9.55
C LEU A 209 25.96 -11.04 9.02
N CYS A 210 26.25 -10.00 8.23
CA CYS A 210 25.24 -9.09 7.68
C CYS A 210 24.16 -9.80 6.85
N GLU A 211 24.48 -10.96 6.27
CA GLU A 211 23.55 -11.78 5.51
C GLU A 211 22.52 -12.55 6.35
N LEU A 212 22.66 -12.61 7.69
CA LEU A 212 21.77 -13.40 8.55
C LEU A 212 20.49 -12.64 8.93
N GLY A 213 20.58 -11.34 9.24
CA GLY A 213 19.47 -10.40 9.51
C GLY A 213 18.42 -10.82 10.57
N ARG A 214 17.50 -9.92 10.93
CA ARG A 214 16.36 -10.16 11.86
C ARG A 214 15.10 -10.69 11.17
N ARG A 215 15.25 -11.31 9.99
CA ARG A 215 14.13 -11.76 9.16
C ARG A 215 13.24 -12.75 9.93
N PRO A 216 11.91 -12.70 9.76
CA PRO A 216 11.05 -13.81 10.19
C PRO A 216 11.61 -15.11 9.59
N LYS A 217 11.61 -16.23 10.33
CA LYS A 217 11.99 -17.53 9.76
C LYS A 217 10.99 -17.92 8.68
N ILE A 218 11.29 -17.52 7.44
CA ILE A 218 10.55 -17.95 6.26
C ILE A 218 11.15 -19.30 5.90
N ASN A 219 10.71 -20.37 6.57
CA ASN A 219 11.06 -21.73 6.15
C ASN A 219 10.70 -21.86 4.66
N ARG A 220 11.65 -22.38 3.87
CA ARG A 220 11.44 -22.77 2.48
C ARG A 220 10.86 -24.17 2.44
#